data_AF-A0A3R6IGU8-F1
#
_entry.id   AF-A0A3R6IGU8-F1
#
_cell.length_a   1.000
_cell.length_b   1.000
_cell.length_c   1.000
_cell.angle_alpha   90.00
_cell.angle_beta   90.00
_cell.angle_gamma   90.00
#
_symmetry.space_group_name_H-M   'P 1'
#
loop_
_entity.id
_entity.type
_entity.pdbx_description
1 polymer ?
#
loop_
_entity_poly.entity_id
_entity_poly.type
_entity_poly.pdbx_seq_one_letter_code
_entity_poly.pdbx_strand_id
1 'polypeptide(L)'
;MTTMELNAMLLKELSTIASDENMVKEVICYIRRLRQSYAKTEAQSYTTEELNARIEQAEKNYTEGRYTESSKVRKEITDLLASL
;
A
#
# COMPACT_ATOMS: atom_id res chain seq x y z
N MET A 1 -33.47 7.66 -13.13
CA MET A 1 -32.84 6.35 -13.40
C MET A 1 -32.94 5.54 -12.12
N THR A 2 -33.67 4.44 -12.15
CA THR A 2 -33.89 3.60 -10.97
C THR A 2 -32.71 2.66 -10.75
N THR A 3 -32.53 2.19 -9.52
CA THR A 3 -31.47 1.22 -9.16
C THR A 3 -31.57 -0.09 -9.97
N MET A 4 -32.78 -0.50 -10.38
CA MET A 4 -32.96 -1.67 -11.26
C MET A 4 -32.47 -1.44 -12.69
N GLU A 5 -32.72 -0.25 -13.26
CA GLU A 5 -32.25 0.10 -14.61
C GLU A 5 -30.72 0.10 -14.69
N LEU A 6 -30.05 0.62 -13.65
CA LEU A 6 -28.60 0.63 -13.55
C LEU A 6 -28.03 -0.81 -13.47
N ASN A 7 -28.62 -1.66 -12.62
CA ASN A 7 -28.16 -3.04 -12.45
C ASN A 7 -28.32 -3.87 -13.74
N ALA A 8 -29.42 -3.69 -14.46
CA ALA A 8 -29.63 -4.36 -15.74
C ALA A 8 -28.62 -3.91 -16.81
N MET A 9 -28.27 -2.63 -16.81
CA MET A 9 -27.27 -2.08 -17.74
C MET A 9 -25.87 -2.60 -17.43
N LEU A 10 -25.48 -2.64 -16.15
CA LEU A 10 -24.19 -3.21 -15.71
C LEU A 10 -24.06 -4.69 -16.06
N LEU A 11 -25.12 -5.48 -15.88
CA LEU A 11 -25.11 -6.91 -16.25
C LEU A 11 -24.95 -7.11 -17.75
N LYS A 12 -25.59 -6.26 -18.57
CA LYS A 12 -25.45 -6.28 -20.03
C LYS A 12 -24.01 -5.98 -20.45
N GLU A 13 -23.39 -4.94 -19.87
CA GLU A 13 -22.00 -4.59 -20.17
C GLU A 13 -21.02 -5.70 -19.75
N LEU A 14 -21.23 -6.31 -18.58
CA LEU A 14 -20.44 -7.47 -18.13
C LEU A 14 -20.57 -8.66 -19.08
N SER A 15 -21.77 -8.92 -19.61
CA SER A 15 -22.01 -9.98 -20.59
C SER A 15 -21.30 -9.70 -21.93
N THR A 16 -21.27 -8.44 -22.37
CA THR A 16 -20.56 -8.03 -23.59
C THR A 16 -19.06 -8.19 -23.41
N ILE A 17 -18.52 -7.76 -22.27
CA ILE A 17 -17.10 -7.93 -21.93
C ILE A 17 -16.73 -9.42 -21.88
N ALA A 18 -17.54 -10.26 -21.22
CA ALA A 18 -17.26 -11.69 -21.07
C ALA A 18 -17.29 -12.47 -22.39
N SER A 19 -17.99 -11.95 -23.41
CA SER A 19 -18.11 -12.59 -24.71
C SER A 19 -16.91 -12.32 -25.63
N ASP A 20 -16.02 -11.38 -25.28
CA ASP A 20 -14.82 -11.04 -26.02
C ASP A 20 -13.57 -11.21 -25.13
N GLU A 21 -12.77 -12.23 -25.43
CA GLU A 21 -11.55 -12.56 -24.68
C GLU A 21 -10.53 -11.40 -24.64
N ASN A 22 -10.47 -10.57 -25.69
CA ASN A 22 -9.60 -9.41 -25.71
C ASN A 22 -10.11 -8.31 -24.77
N MET A 23 -11.43 -8.06 -24.74
CA MET A 23 -12.02 -7.11 -23.78
C MET A 23 -11.84 -7.58 -22.34
N VAL A 24 -11.96 -8.88 -22.05
CA VAL A 24 -11.67 -9.43 -20.72
C VAL A 24 -10.23 -9.13 -20.32
N LYS A 25 -9.26 -9.32 -21.22
CA LYS A 25 -7.84 -9.02 -20.95
C LYS A 25 -7.63 -7.53 -20.67
N GLU A 26 -8.27 -6.64 -21.41
CA GLU A 26 -8.18 -5.19 -21.18
C GLU A 26 -8.77 -4.79 -19.84
N VAL A 27 -9.94 -5.33 -19.47
CA VAL A 27 -10.59 -5.08 -18.18
C VAL A 27 -9.75 -5.58 -17.02
N ILE A 28 -9.15 -6.78 -17.14
CA ILE A 28 -8.22 -7.30 -16.13
C ILE A 28 -6.99 -6.39 -15.99
N CYS A 29 -6.43 -5.93 -17.11
CA CYS A 29 -5.31 -4.98 -17.10
C CYS A 29 -5.69 -3.64 -16.44
N TYR A 30 -6.89 -3.14 -16.71
CA TYR A 30 -7.41 -1.92 -16.10
C TYR A 30 -7.63 -2.08 -14.59
N ILE A 31 -8.23 -3.19 -14.14
CA ILE A 31 -8.40 -3.52 -12.71
C ILE A 31 -7.04 -3.63 -12.01
N ARG A 32 -6.03 -4.23 -12.66
CA ARG A 32 -4.66 -4.28 -12.12
C ARG A 32 -4.05 -2.89 -11.96
N ARG A 33 -4.22 -2.00 -12.94
CA ARG A 33 -3.77 -0.60 -12.84
C ARG A 33 -4.48 0.17 -11.74
N LEU A 34 -5.81 0.01 -11.62
CA LEU A 34 -6.61 0.58 -10.54
C LEU A 34 -6.14 0.10 -9.16
N ARG A 35 -5.92 -1.20 -9.01
CA ARG A 35 -5.35 -1.76 -7.77
C ARG A 35 -3.97 -1.17 -7.45
N GLN A 36 -3.12 -0.97 -8.45
CA GLN A 36 -1.82 -0.33 -8.27
C GLN A 36 -1.93 1.15 -7.91
N SER A 37 -2.90 1.88 -8.47
CA SER A 37 -3.14 3.29 -8.12
C SER A 37 -3.71 3.44 -6.70
N TYR A 38 -4.54 2.50 -6.24
CA TYR A 38 -5.03 2.49 -4.85
C TYR A 38 -3.99 1.94 -3.86
N ALA A 39 -3.09 1.05 -4.31
CA ALA A 39 -1.98 0.55 -3.49
C ALA A 39 -0.81 1.56 -3.37
N LYS A 40 -0.80 2.62 -4.19
CA LYS A 40 -0.11 3.86 -3.83
C LYS A 40 -0.90 4.52 -2.69
N THR A 41 -0.75 4.00 -1.48
CA THR A 41 -0.79 4.84 -0.29
C THR A 41 0.22 5.94 -0.59
N GLU A 42 -0.25 7.17 -0.81
CA GLU A 42 0.64 8.32 -0.93
C GLU A 42 1.52 8.31 0.32
N ALA A 43 2.77 7.89 0.17
CA ALA A 43 3.75 8.07 1.21
C ALA A 43 3.79 9.59 1.41
N GLN A 44 3.24 10.05 2.54
CA GLN A 44 3.28 11.46 2.90
C GLN A 44 4.73 11.89 2.77
N SER A 45 4.97 12.78 1.80
CA SER A 45 6.30 13.29 1.54
C SER A 45 6.64 14.23 2.68
N TYR A 46 7.66 13.89 3.46
CA TYR A 46 8.14 14.75 4.53
C TYR A 46 8.64 16.06 3.95
N THR A 47 8.33 17.17 4.61
CA THR A 47 8.99 18.44 4.29
C THR A 47 10.46 18.40 4.72
N THR A 48 11.28 19.29 4.18
CA THR A 48 12.69 19.43 4.59
C THR A 48 12.83 19.74 6.07
N GLU A 49 11.89 20.51 6.63
CA GLU A 49 11.85 20.87 8.04
C GLU A 49 11.55 19.65 8.93
N GLU A 50 10.60 18.80 8.53
CA GLU A 50 10.26 17.57 9.24
C GLU A 50 11.41 16.56 9.23
N LEU A 51 12.14 16.47 8.10
CA LEU A 51 13.32 15.63 8.01
C LEU A 51 14.43 16.12 8.94
N ASN A 52 14.72 17.41 8.95
CA ASN A 52 15.75 17.99 9.81
C ASN A 52 15.41 17.79 11.30
N ALA A 53 14.17 18.04 11.70
CA ALA A 53 13.73 17.82 13.08
C ALA A 53 13.88 16.36 13.52
N ARG A 54 13.64 15.40 12.62
CA ARG A 54 13.86 13.98 12.89
C ARG A 54 15.33 13.62 13.03
N ILE A 55 16.19 14.21 12.21
CA ILE A 55 17.65 14.01 12.29
C ILE A 55 18.16 14.52 13.63
N GLU A 56 17.83 15.76 14.00
CA GLU A 56 18.23 16.34 15.28
C GLU A 56 17.75 15.50 16.47
N GLN A 57 16.51 15.02 16.41
CA GLN A 57 15.96 14.15 17.45
C GLN A 57 16.68 12.80 17.54
N ALA A 58 17.08 12.22 16.40
CA ALA A 58 17.84 10.98 16.35
C ALA A 58 19.25 11.16 16.93
N GLU A 59 19.93 12.25 16.58
CA GLU A 59 21.24 12.61 17.12
C GLU A 59 21.18 12.82 18.63
N LYS A 60 20.18 13.55 19.12
CA LYS A 60 19.95 13.74 20.56
C LYS A 60 19.73 12.41 21.29
N ASN A 61 18.93 11.53 20.71
CA ASN A 61 18.70 10.19 21.28
C ASN A 61 19.96 9.35 21.32
N TYR A 62 20.83 9.47 20.31
CA TYR A 62 22.12 8.80 20.31
C TYR A 62 23.04 9.33 21.42
N THR A 63 23.17 10.65 21.56
CA THR A 63 23.99 11.27 22.61
C THR A 63 23.50 10.96 24.02
N GLU A 64 22.18 10.83 24.20
CA GLU A 64 21.56 10.55 25.50
C GLU A 64 21.42 9.03 25.76
N GLY A 65 22.01 8.19 24.91
CA GLY A 65 21.99 6.72 25.07
C GLY A 65 20.60 6.08 24.88
N ARG A 66 19.63 6.84 24.37
CA ARG A 66 18.27 6.38 24.07
C ARG A 66 18.18 5.76 22.68
N TYR A 67 18.92 4.70 22.47
CA TYR A 67 18.85 3.89 21.25
C TYR A 67 18.89 2.41 21.59
N THR A 68 18.36 1.59 20.69
CA THR A 68 18.46 0.13 20.81
C THR A 68 19.61 -0.35 19.94
N GLU A 69 20.53 -1.12 20.52
CA GLU A 69 21.60 -1.74 19.75
C GLU A 69 21.04 -2.72 18.71
N SER A 70 21.61 -2.69 17.51
CA SER A 70 21.18 -3.58 16.41
C SER A 70 21.36 -5.06 16.75
N SER A 71 22.30 -5.41 17.62
CA SER A 71 22.51 -6.76 18.16
C SER A 71 21.26 -7.27 18.90
N LYS A 72 20.69 -6.42 19.76
CA LYS A 72 19.51 -6.72 20.56
C LYS A 72 18.26 -6.85 19.70
N VAL A 73 18.06 -5.92 18.75
CA VAL A 73 16.95 -5.97 17.79
C VAL A 73 17.01 -7.24 16.95
N ARG A 74 18.19 -7.62 16.43
CA ARG A 74 18.35 -8.86 15.66
C ARG A 74 17.98 -10.10 16.46
N LYS A 75 18.38 -10.14 17.73
CA LYS A 75 18.04 -11.24 18.63
C LYS A 75 16.53 -11.33 18.86
N GLU A 76 15.88 -10.21 19.18
CA GLU A 76 14.42 -10.15 19.36
C GLU A 76 13.66 -10.62 18.12
N ILE A 77 14.06 -10.20 16.91
CA ILE A 77 13.46 -10.66 15.66
C ILE A 77 13.65 -12.17 15.47
N THR A 78 14.85 -12.68 15.76
CA THR A 78 15.16 -14.11 15.62
C THR A 78 14.34 -14.96 16.59
N ASP A 79 14.23 -14.52 17.84
CA ASP A 79 13.43 -15.18 18.87
C ASP A 79 11.94 -15.18 18.50
N LEU A 80 11.44 -14.08 17.92
CA LEU A 80 10.04 -13.96 17.47
C LEU A 80 9.75 -14.88 16.28
N LEU A 81 10.66 -14.97 15.32
CA LEU A 81 10.55 -15.88 14.17
C LEU A 81 10.65 -17.36 14.58
N ALA A 82 11.39 -17.69 15.63
CA ALA A 82 11.48 -19.05 16.16
C ALA A 82 10.24 -19.47 16.96
N SER A 83 9.39 -18.52 17.36
CA SER A 83 8.15 -18.75 18.13
C SER A 83 6.89 -18.92 17.25
N LEU A 84 7.03 -18.76 15.93
CA LEU A 84 6.00 -18.94 14.91
C LEU A 84 6.05 -20.36 14.31
#